data_AF-X0SKK4-F1
#
_entry.id   AF-X0SKK4-F1
#
_cell.length_a   1.000
_cell.length_b   1.000
_cell.length_c   1.000
_cell.angle_alpha   90.00
_cell.angle_beta   90.00
_cell.angle_gamma   90.00
#
_symmetry.space_group_name_H-M   'P 1'
#
loop_
_entity.id
_entity.type
_entity.pdbx_description
1 polymer ?
#
loop_
_entity_poly.entity_id
_entity_poly.type
_entity_poly.pdbx_seq_one_letter_code
_entity_poly.pdbx_strand_id
1 'polypeptide(L)'
;ARGMGKPTATGGATLMENIIDIVYDFLTVENDFPGSLFETTAWIMAKSIFTSQTYAAAGCIVRDVAVWEAITKMMSSFLGSVYINGEGELVLDIDINTIPLGYADIIPKGDGYLSDAKIKRDNIINQCPINYAYDYVNSRFKSHTDLSSQADAISQDLFGIRTPKTPYQQYWVRNKMDCLTVQSLIVDKLKDPLYEIEITDATLKRAEVDIGDFVAFSADSLYNQDGTELLNDLWKILSVKPNYGKNNIVFRALQTGYFMTLARILDGSWILGGSWIPSGSRILDGSWILDGSWILDGLLRIFDESAAVKLGGDRDLTTY
;
A
#
# COMPACT_ATOMS: atom_id res chain seq x y z
N ALA A 1 -28.35 16.29 12.88
CA ALA A 1 -28.22 15.48 14.10
C ALA A 1 -27.01 15.96 14.90
N ARG A 2 -27.08 15.93 16.24
CA ARG A 2 -25.90 16.22 17.09
C ARG A 2 -24.98 15.01 16.99
N GLY A 3 -23.68 15.23 16.74
CA GLY A 3 -22.63 14.22 16.91
C GLY A 3 -22.50 13.83 18.39
N MET A 4 -23.52 13.18 18.92
CA MET A 4 -23.43 12.43 20.16
C MET A 4 -22.65 11.20 19.78
N GLY A 5 -21.38 11.14 20.15
CA GLY A 5 -20.62 9.92 19.90
C GLY A 5 -21.25 8.71 20.60
N LYS A 6 -20.72 7.52 20.34
CA LYS A 6 -21.37 6.22 20.65
C LYS A 6 -22.23 6.25 21.93
N PRO A 7 -23.54 5.96 21.85
CA PRO A 7 -24.42 5.92 23.01
C PRO A 7 -23.86 4.98 24.06
N THR A 8 -23.68 5.46 25.29
CA THR A 8 -23.26 4.62 26.40
C THR A 8 -24.48 3.93 27.00
N ALA A 9 -24.28 2.72 27.56
CA ALA A 9 -25.32 1.98 28.26
C ALA A 9 -25.95 2.74 29.44
N THR A 10 -25.29 3.81 29.91
CA THR A 10 -25.72 4.67 31.01
C THR A 10 -26.39 5.99 30.56
N GLY A 11 -26.71 6.13 29.27
CA GLY A 11 -27.46 7.30 28.76
C GLY A 11 -26.61 8.54 28.46
N GLY A 12 -25.30 8.36 28.25
CA GLY A 12 -24.37 9.39 27.77
C GLY A 12 -23.89 9.13 26.34
N ALA A 13 -22.96 9.95 25.85
CA ALA A 13 -22.34 9.83 24.54
C ALA A 13 -20.81 9.92 24.70
N THR A 14 -20.08 8.89 24.31
CA THR A 14 -18.61 8.93 24.31
C THR A 14 -18.13 9.64 23.06
N LEU A 15 -17.27 10.65 23.18
CA LEU A 15 -16.69 11.34 22.02
C LEU A 15 -16.03 10.33 21.08
N MET A 16 -16.41 10.35 19.79
CA MET A 16 -15.74 9.58 18.75
C MET A 16 -14.66 10.44 18.11
N GLU A 17 -13.40 10.02 18.28
CA GLU A 17 -12.23 10.72 17.74
C GLU A 17 -11.59 9.96 16.57
N ASN A 18 -11.95 8.69 16.37
CA ASN A 18 -11.45 7.90 15.25
C ASN A 18 -12.34 8.13 14.02
N ILE A 19 -11.77 8.61 12.91
CA ILE A 19 -12.55 8.91 11.70
C ILE A 19 -13.24 7.67 11.13
N ILE A 20 -12.64 6.49 11.31
CA ILE A 20 -13.17 5.20 10.84
C ILE A 20 -14.44 4.84 11.61
N ASP A 21 -14.43 5.06 12.94
CA ASP A 21 -15.62 4.87 13.77
C ASP A 21 -16.72 5.89 13.45
N ILE A 22 -16.35 7.14 13.16
CA ILE A 22 -17.30 8.18 12.73
C ILE A 22 -17.95 7.83 11.40
N VAL A 23 -17.19 7.34 10.41
CA VAL A 23 -17.72 6.91 9.10
C VAL A 23 -18.66 5.72 9.28
N TYR A 24 -18.27 4.75 10.12
CA TYR A 24 -19.10 3.58 10.43
C TYR A 24 -20.45 3.99 11.05
N ASP A 25 -20.41 4.85 12.08
CA ASP A 25 -21.60 5.35 12.76
C ASP A 25 -22.49 6.20 11.82
N PHE A 26 -21.88 7.10 11.04
CA PHE A 26 -22.60 7.90 10.05
C PHE A 26 -23.34 7.03 9.03
N LEU A 27 -22.72 5.96 8.53
CA LEU A 27 -23.36 5.09 7.55
C LEU A 27 -24.43 4.19 8.18
N THR A 28 -24.12 3.55 9.30
CA THR A 28 -24.98 2.52 9.88
C THR A 28 -26.11 3.06 10.75
N VAL A 29 -25.87 4.14 11.49
CA VAL A 29 -26.84 4.72 12.44
C VAL A 29 -27.62 5.87 11.81
N GLU A 30 -26.94 6.78 11.11
CA GLU A 30 -27.60 7.98 10.56
C GLU A 30 -28.18 7.78 9.15
N ASN A 31 -27.69 6.78 8.41
CA ASN A 31 -28.13 6.51 7.03
C ASN A 31 -28.66 5.07 6.82
N ASP A 32 -28.87 4.31 7.89
CA ASP A 32 -29.46 2.96 7.88
C ASP A 32 -28.77 1.94 6.93
N PHE A 33 -27.49 2.13 6.60
CA PHE A 33 -26.75 1.13 5.84
C PHE A 33 -26.44 -0.10 6.71
N PRO A 34 -26.48 -1.32 6.15
CA PRO A 34 -26.14 -2.51 6.93
C PRO A 34 -24.65 -2.49 7.29
N GLY A 35 -24.31 -2.94 8.51
CA GLY A 35 -22.91 -3.06 8.93
C GLY A 35 -22.10 -4.05 8.10
N SER A 36 -22.76 -5.00 7.44
CA SER A 36 -22.15 -5.92 6.46
C SER A 36 -21.78 -5.25 5.14
N LEU A 37 -22.00 -3.93 5.01
CA LEU A 37 -21.48 -3.15 3.90
C LEU A 37 -19.95 -3.09 3.95
N PHE A 38 -19.33 -3.12 5.12
CA PHE A 38 -17.88 -2.93 5.26
C PHE A 38 -17.12 -4.24 5.11
N GLU A 39 -15.99 -4.19 4.40
CA GLU A 39 -15.00 -5.26 4.49
C GLU A 39 -14.36 -5.23 5.89
N THR A 40 -14.52 -6.33 6.63
CA THR A 40 -14.27 -6.35 8.07
C THR A 40 -12.79 -6.17 8.42
N THR A 41 -11.90 -6.74 7.61
CA THR A 41 -10.45 -6.74 7.86
C THR A 41 -9.87 -5.35 7.68
N ALA A 42 -10.16 -4.70 6.55
CA ALA A 42 -9.73 -3.36 6.20
C ALA A 42 -10.30 -2.33 7.17
N TRP A 43 -11.57 -2.48 7.58
CA TRP A 43 -12.15 -1.63 8.61
C TRP A 43 -11.34 -1.69 9.93
N ILE A 44 -11.02 -2.90 10.41
CA ILE A 44 -10.21 -3.09 11.64
C ILE A 44 -8.80 -2.54 11.45
N MET A 45 -8.18 -2.80 10.30
CA MET A 45 -6.83 -2.32 9.98
C MET A 45 -6.77 -0.79 9.93
N ALA A 46 -7.64 -0.15 9.17
CA ALA A 46 -7.71 1.32 9.08
C ALA A 46 -7.94 1.95 10.45
N LYS A 47 -8.82 1.37 11.26
CA LYS A 47 -9.05 1.83 12.64
C LYS A 47 -7.78 1.74 13.50
N SER A 48 -7.06 0.63 13.41
CA SER A 48 -5.79 0.42 14.12
C SER A 48 -4.72 1.41 13.66
N ILE A 49 -4.61 1.63 12.35
CA ILE A 49 -3.65 2.58 11.75
C ILE A 49 -3.95 4.01 12.20
N PHE A 50 -5.21 4.44 12.16
CA PHE A 50 -5.59 5.78 12.63
C PHE A 50 -5.16 6.01 14.09
N THR A 51 -5.37 4.99 14.92
CA THR A 51 -5.01 5.03 16.35
C THR A 51 -3.49 5.07 16.54
N SER A 52 -2.72 4.30 15.75
CA SER A 52 -1.25 4.27 15.85
C SER A 52 -0.60 5.57 15.39
N GLN A 53 -1.22 6.30 14.45
CA GLN A 53 -0.81 7.64 14.04
C GLN A 53 -1.19 8.73 15.06
N THR A 54 -1.89 8.38 16.14
CA THR A 54 -2.37 9.31 17.19
C THR A 54 -3.26 10.44 16.66
N TYR A 55 -3.95 10.20 15.55
CA TYR A 55 -4.86 11.17 14.95
C TYR A 55 -6.10 11.40 15.82
N ALA A 56 -6.68 12.60 15.71
CA ALA A 56 -7.97 12.94 16.30
C ALA A 56 -8.87 13.68 15.29
N ALA A 57 -9.99 13.05 14.94
CA ALA A 57 -11.01 13.64 14.09
C ALA A 57 -11.92 14.60 14.86
N ALA A 58 -12.12 15.79 14.28
CA ALA A 58 -12.97 16.82 14.84
C ALA A 58 -13.64 17.67 13.73
N GLY A 59 -14.74 17.15 13.19
CA GLY A 59 -15.55 17.81 12.16
C GLY A 59 -17.05 17.69 12.42
N CYS A 60 -17.85 18.20 11.50
CA CYS A 60 -19.29 18.00 11.51
C CYS A 60 -19.88 18.06 10.09
N ILE A 61 -21.03 17.42 9.91
CA ILE A 61 -21.84 17.55 8.70
C ILE A 61 -22.95 18.56 9.01
N VAL A 62 -22.92 19.72 8.37
CA VAL A 62 -23.82 20.85 8.67
C VAL A 62 -24.98 21.01 7.70
N ARG A 63 -24.96 20.26 6.59
CA ARG A 63 -25.99 20.30 5.55
C ARG A 63 -26.04 18.95 4.85
N ASP A 64 -27.14 18.71 4.14
CA ASP A 64 -27.28 17.54 3.30
C ASP A 64 -26.24 17.56 2.18
N VAL A 65 -25.55 16.44 2.04
CA VAL A 65 -24.51 16.20 1.03
C VAL A 65 -24.64 14.74 0.58
N ALA A 66 -24.16 14.43 -0.62
CA ALA A 66 -24.10 13.04 -1.05
C ALA A 66 -23.26 12.23 -0.06
N VAL A 67 -23.75 11.05 0.35
CA VAL A 67 -23.07 10.17 1.31
C VAL A 67 -21.62 9.91 0.89
N TRP A 68 -21.41 9.61 -0.39
CA TRP A 68 -20.08 9.41 -0.96
C TRP A 68 -19.16 10.62 -0.78
N GLU A 69 -19.66 11.83 -1.09
CA GLU A 69 -18.89 13.07 -0.91
C GLU A 69 -18.52 13.29 0.57
N ALA A 70 -19.44 13.00 1.49
CA ALA A 70 -19.20 13.14 2.93
C ALA A 70 -18.08 12.22 3.41
N ILE A 71 -18.16 10.92 3.11
CA ILE A 71 -17.18 9.93 3.56
C ILE A 71 -15.83 10.13 2.87
N THR A 72 -15.80 10.50 1.58
CA THR A 72 -14.54 10.86 0.90
C THR A 72 -13.87 12.04 1.58
N LYS A 73 -14.64 13.09 1.94
CA LYS A 73 -14.10 14.29 2.61
C LYS A 73 -13.62 14.03 4.04
N MET A 74 -14.31 13.12 4.75
CA MET A 74 -13.87 12.62 6.05
C MET A 74 -12.51 11.93 5.93
N MET A 75 -12.46 10.90 5.08
CA MET A 75 -11.26 10.06 4.89
C MET A 75 -10.09 10.85 4.34
N SER A 76 -10.31 11.71 3.34
CA SER A 76 -9.25 12.51 2.73
C SER A 76 -8.56 13.46 3.70
N SER A 77 -9.19 13.83 4.83
CA SER A 77 -8.52 14.70 5.82
C SER A 77 -7.32 14.02 6.49
N PHE A 78 -7.23 12.69 6.40
CA PHE A 78 -6.21 11.85 7.05
C PHE A 78 -5.46 10.94 6.06
N LEU A 79 -5.33 11.37 4.80
CA LEU A 79 -4.79 10.52 3.71
C LEU A 79 -5.54 9.19 3.55
N GLY A 80 -6.81 9.17 3.95
CA GLY A 80 -7.66 8.02 3.83
C GLY A 80 -8.28 7.89 2.45
N SER A 81 -8.52 6.65 2.03
CA SER A 81 -9.25 6.32 0.82
C SER A 81 -10.51 5.52 1.14
N VAL A 82 -11.48 5.62 0.24
CA VAL A 82 -12.76 4.91 0.32
C VAL A 82 -13.13 4.43 -1.08
N TYR A 83 -13.42 3.14 -1.19
CA TYR A 83 -13.75 2.48 -2.46
C TYR A 83 -14.62 1.25 -2.21
N ILE A 84 -15.22 0.72 -3.27
CA ILE A 84 -15.96 -0.54 -3.24
C ILE A 84 -15.08 -1.61 -3.88
N ASN A 85 -14.86 -2.74 -3.21
CA ASN A 85 -14.07 -3.84 -3.74
C ASN A 85 -14.86 -4.68 -4.77
N GLY A 86 -14.21 -5.67 -5.38
CA GLY A 86 -14.85 -6.58 -6.34
C GLY A 86 -16.03 -7.40 -5.78
N GLU A 87 -16.12 -7.54 -4.47
CA GLU A 87 -17.21 -8.23 -3.77
C GLU A 87 -18.40 -7.31 -3.44
N GLY A 88 -18.28 -6.02 -3.75
CA GLY A 88 -19.31 -5.01 -3.48
C GLY A 88 -19.26 -4.45 -2.05
N GLU A 89 -18.19 -4.72 -1.31
CA GLU A 89 -17.99 -4.24 0.05
C GLU A 89 -17.24 -2.90 0.06
N LEU A 90 -17.58 -2.05 1.02
CA LEU A 90 -16.93 -0.78 1.29
C LEU A 90 -15.62 -1.01 2.03
N VAL A 91 -14.53 -0.57 1.40
CA VAL A 91 -13.19 -0.61 1.96
C VAL A 91 -12.79 0.80 2.41
N LEU A 92 -12.28 0.88 3.63
CA LEU A 92 -11.65 2.07 4.19
C LEU A 92 -10.17 1.78 4.39
N ASP A 93 -9.32 2.70 3.96
CA ASP A 93 -7.87 2.56 4.09
C ASP A 93 -7.24 3.91 4.49
N ILE A 94 -6.09 3.86 5.16
CA ILE A 94 -5.30 5.03 5.56
C ILE A 94 -3.87 4.84 5.07
N ASP A 95 -3.45 5.75 4.20
CA ASP A 95 -2.12 5.73 3.63
C ASP A 95 -1.08 6.20 4.65
N ILE A 96 -0.25 5.27 5.12
CA ILE A 96 0.88 5.52 6.01
C ILE A 96 2.22 5.33 5.30
N ASN A 97 2.24 5.39 3.97
CA ASN A 97 3.41 5.12 3.13
C ASN A 97 4.01 3.72 3.32
N THR A 98 3.24 2.75 3.78
CA THR A 98 3.64 1.33 3.85
C THR A 98 2.74 0.49 2.95
N ILE A 99 3.31 -0.54 2.32
CA ILE A 99 2.53 -1.50 1.55
C ILE A 99 2.17 -2.69 2.44
N PRO A 100 0.90 -3.12 2.48
CA PRO A 100 0.52 -4.35 3.17
C PRO A 100 1.25 -5.54 2.52
N LEU A 101 2.03 -6.29 3.30
CA LEU A 101 2.72 -7.48 2.81
C LEU A 101 1.68 -8.55 2.41
N GLY A 102 1.84 -9.13 1.22
CA GLY A 102 1.08 -10.31 0.78
C GLY A 102 -0.04 -10.09 -0.24
N TYR A 103 -0.23 -8.86 -0.75
CA TYR A 103 -1.33 -8.52 -1.66
C TYR A 103 -0.89 -8.00 -3.03
N ALA A 104 0.36 -8.23 -3.42
CA ALA A 104 0.85 -7.79 -4.72
C ALA A 104 0.79 -8.90 -5.75
N ASP A 105 0.00 -8.71 -6.80
CA ASP A 105 -0.02 -9.62 -7.93
C ASP A 105 1.27 -9.51 -8.73
N ILE A 106 1.81 -10.64 -9.18
CA ILE A 106 3.06 -10.65 -9.93
C ILE A 106 2.74 -10.63 -11.41
N ILE A 107 3.28 -9.66 -12.15
CA ILE A 107 3.30 -9.64 -13.62
C ILE A 107 4.68 -10.14 -14.08
N PRO A 108 4.81 -11.43 -14.46
CA PRO A 108 6.05 -11.97 -15.02
C PRO A 108 6.42 -11.24 -16.29
N LYS A 109 7.73 -11.13 -16.54
CA LYS A 109 8.26 -10.53 -17.77
C LYS A 109 7.79 -11.23 -19.06
N GLY A 110 7.41 -12.50 -18.97
CA GLY A 110 6.83 -13.25 -20.10
C GLY A 110 5.37 -12.90 -20.38
N ASP A 111 4.63 -12.43 -19.39
CA ASP A 111 3.21 -12.06 -19.53
C ASP A 111 3.06 -10.56 -19.82
N GLY A 112 3.92 -9.69 -19.27
CA GLY A 112 3.80 -8.24 -19.42
C GLY A 112 5.06 -7.52 -19.87
N TYR A 113 4.89 -6.37 -20.54
CA TYR A 113 5.99 -5.50 -20.95
C TYR A 113 5.70 -4.03 -20.63
N LEU A 114 6.78 -3.28 -20.42
CA LEU A 114 6.73 -1.83 -20.24
C LEU A 114 6.41 -1.18 -21.59
N SER A 115 5.29 -0.46 -21.65
CA SER A 115 4.78 0.18 -22.87
C SER A 115 4.96 1.71 -22.87
N ASP A 116 4.96 2.35 -21.71
CA ASP A 116 5.28 3.78 -21.53
C ASP A 116 5.88 4.00 -20.14
N ALA A 117 6.72 5.03 -20.01
CA ALA A 117 7.28 5.45 -18.74
C ALA A 117 7.53 6.96 -18.75
N LYS A 118 7.08 7.65 -17.71
CA LYS A 118 7.29 9.10 -17.57
C LYS A 118 7.52 9.49 -16.13
N ILE A 119 8.34 10.52 -15.96
CA ILE A 119 8.53 11.21 -14.68
C ILE A 119 7.81 12.55 -14.77
N LYS A 120 6.86 12.79 -13.87
CA LYS A 120 6.16 14.07 -13.78
C LYS A 120 6.81 14.93 -12.69
N ARG A 121 7.64 15.89 -13.10
CA ARG A 121 8.20 16.89 -12.17
C ARG A 121 7.12 17.69 -11.44
N ASP A 122 5.95 17.86 -12.07
CA ASP A 122 4.81 18.55 -11.47
C ASP A 122 4.19 17.79 -10.28
N ASN A 123 4.50 16.50 -10.12
CA ASN A 123 4.02 15.70 -9.00
C ASN A 123 4.95 15.78 -7.77
N ILE A 124 6.09 16.46 -7.88
CA ILE A 124 7.00 16.64 -6.75
C ILE A 124 6.34 17.57 -5.73
N ILE A 125 6.24 17.12 -4.49
CA ILE A 125 5.77 17.90 -3.34
C ILE A 125 6.82 17.74 -2.24
N ASN A 126 7.73 18.71 -2.16
CA ASN A 126 8.77 18.75 -1.13
C ASN A 126 8.44 19.72 0.01
N GLN A 127 7.31 20.42 -0.10
CA GLN A 127 6.67 21.14 0.98
C GLN A 127 5.16 21.11 0.78
N CYS A 128 4.39 20.77 1.80
CA CYS A 128 2.94 20.64 1.71
C CYS A 128 2.23 21.64 2.63
N PRO A 129 1.80 22.82 2.16
CA PRO A 129 0.99 23.72 2.98
C PRO A 129 -0.40 23.13 3.24
N ILE A 130 -0.88 23.24 4.49
CA ILE A 130 -2.16 22.69 4.94
C ILE A 130 -3.02 23.78 5.57
N ASN A 131 -4.30 23.78 5.21
CA ASN A 131 -5.37 24.52 5.91
C ASN A 131 -6.16 23.54 6.79
N TYR A 132 -6.35 23.91 8.06
CA TYR A 132 -7.01 23.08 9.06
C TYR A 132 -7.86 23.91 10.02
N ALA A 133 -8.54 23.25 10.98
CA ALA A 133 -9.50 23.87 11.87
C ALA A 133 -10.63 24.58 11.10
N TYR A 134 -11.35 23.82 10.28
CA TYR A 134 -12.46 24.36 9.50
C TYR A 134 -13.59 24.87 10.39
N ASP A 135 -13.98 26.13 10.19
CA ASP A 135 -15.15 26.73 10.79
C ASP A 135 -16.36 26.53 9.88
N TYR A 136 -17.20 25.58 10.24
CA TYR A 136 -18.41 25.23 9.50
C TYR A 136 -19.49 26.31 9.53
N VAL A 137 -19.46 27.24 10.49
CA VAL A 137 -20.41 28.37 10.55
C VAL A 137 -20.02 29.43 9.53
N ASN A 138 -18.73 29.75 9.47
CA ASN A 138 -18.19 30.80 8.59
C ASN A 138 -17.64 30.25 7.25
N SER A 139 -17.74 28.94 7.03
CA SER A 139 -17.26 28.25 5.83
C SER A 139 -15.80 28.54 5.45
N ARG A 140 -14.91 28.67 6.45
CA ARG A 140 -13.49 29.00 6.24
C ARG A 140 -12.57 28.26 7.20
N PHE A 141 -11.32 28.01 6.79
CA PHE A 141 -10.28 27.52 7.68
C PHE A 141 -9.81 28.63 8.62
N LYS A 142 -9.68 28.31 9.92
CA LYS A 142 -9.17 29.25 10.93
C LYS A 142 -7.66 29.18 11.11
N SER A 143 -7.05 28.10 10.65
CA SER A 143 -5.64 27.86 10.82
C SER A 143 -5.00 27.45 9.50
N HIS A 144 -3.74 27.84 9.36
CA HIS A 144 -2.89 27.52 8.22
C HIS A 144 -1.53 27.08 8.75
N THR A 145 -0.88 26.19 8.01
CA THR A 145 0.50 25.85 8.25
C THR A 145 1.20 25.53 6.94
N ASP A 146 2.28 26.23 6.67
CA ASP A 146 3.25 25.90 5.62
C ASP A 146 4.37 24.99 6.14
N LEU A 147 4.54 24.99 7.47
CA LEU A 147 5.52 24.25 8.30
C LEU A 147 6.71 23.74 7.47
N SER A 148 7.55 24.67 7.05
CA SER A 148 8.79 24.40 6.31
C SER A 148 9.74 23.44 7.05
N SER A 149 9.55 23.21 8.36
CA SER A 149 10.30 22.21 9.12
C SER A 149 10.03 20.76 8.70
N GLN A 150 8.88 20.49 8.05
CA GLN A 150 8.58 19.19 7.45
C GLN A 150 8.94 19.14 5.96
N ALA A 151 9.51 20.22 5.42
CA ALA A 151 9.97 20.21 4.04
C ALA A 151 11.26 19.41 3.91
N ASP A 152 11.45 18.78 2.76
CA ASP A 152 12.69 18.06 2.46
C ASP A 152 13.71 19.02 1.85
N ALA A 153 14.72 19.40 2.63
CA ALA A 153 15.73 20.38 2.23
C ALA A 153 16.54 19.93 1.01
N ILE A 154 16.87 18.63 0.92
CA ILE A 154 17.66 18.08 -0.19
C ILE A 154 16.87 18.18 -1.50
N SER A 155 15.60 17.80 -1.48
CA SER A 155 14.71 17.92 -2.62
C SER A 155 14.48 19.39 -3.01
N GLN A 156 14.38 20.30 -2.04
CA GLN A 156 14.28 21.74 -2.33
C GLN A 156 15.53 22.29 -3.00
N ASP A 157 16.72 21.86 -2.57
CA ASP A 157 17.98 22.26 -3.19
C ASP A 157 18.07 21.78 -4.65
N LEU A 158 17.56 20.59 -4.95
CA LEU A 158 17.60 19.99 -6.30
C LEU A 158 16.50 20.53 -7.23
N PHE A 159 15.27 20.70 -6.73
CA PHE A 159 14.09 20.95 -7.56
C PHE A 159 13.43 22.31 -7.33
N GLY A 160 13.95 23.09 -6.38
CA GLY A 160 13.32 24.29 -5.84
C GLY A 160 12.15 23.96 -4.91
N ILE A 161 11.52 24.98 -4.34
CA ILE A 161 10.31 24.80 -3.52
C ILE A 161 9.16 24.32 -4.42
N ARG A 162 8.62 23.15 -4.11
CA ARG A 162 7.51 22.52 -4.82
C ARG A 162 6.37 22.24 -3.86
N THR A 163 5.26 22.94 -4.07
CA THR A 163 4.04 22.84 -3.29
C THR A 163 2.85 22.46 -4.18
N PRO A 164 1.80 21.84 -3.61
CA PRO A 164 0.56 21.67 -4.34
C PRO A 164 -0.02 23.02 -4.77
N LYS A 165 -0.69 23.06 -5.93
CA LYS A 165 -1.31 24.28 -6.50
C LYS A 165 -2.24 24.98 -5.50
N THR A 166 -2.92 24.20 -4.67
CA THR A 166 -3.75 24.66 -3.57
C THR A 166 -3.29 23.97 -2.28
N PRO A 167 -3.21 24.68 -1.15
CA PRO A 167 -2.94 24.06 0.13
C PRO A 167 -3.90 22.90 0.39
N TYR A 168 -3.39 21.83 0.99
CA TYR A 168 -4.20 20.67 1.35
C TYR A 168 -5.26 21.06 2.37
N GLN A 169 -6.50 20.62 2.17
CA GLN A 169 -7.65 21.07 2.94
C GLN A 169 -8.12 19.97 3.89
N GLN A 170 -7.84 20.13 5.19
CA GLN A 170 -8.21 19.15 6.21
C GLN A 170 -9.43 19.61 7.00
N TYR A 171 -10.61 19.23 6.51
CA TYR A 171 -11.89 19.65 7.09
C TYR A 171 -12.17 19.01 8.46
N TRP A 172 -11.60 17.83 8.70
CA TRP A 172 -11.82 17.05 9.92
C TRP A 172 -10.65 17.09 10.90
N VAL A 173 -9.63 17.92 10.65
CA VAL A 173 -8.48 18.06 11.54
C VAL A 173 -8.52 19.42 12.24
N ARG A 174 -8.33 19.43 13.56
CA ARG A 174 -8.22 20.66 14.36
C ARG A 174 -6.87 20.85 15.03
N ASN A 175 -6.15 19.76 15.30
CA ASN A 175 -4.85 19.80 15.95
C ASN A 175 -3.74 20.04 14.91
N LYS A 176 -2.78 20.89 15.26
CA LYS A 176 -1.59 21.13 14.44
C LYS A 176 -0.69 19.90 14.32
N MET A 177 -0.62 19.05 15.35
CA MET A 177 0.22 17.85 15.32
C MET A 177 -0.25 16.82 14.29
N ASP A 178 -1.56 16.60 14.17
CA ASP A 178 -2.12 15.70 13.17
C ASP A 178 -1.83 16.22 11.75
N CYS A 179 -1.90 17.54 11.55
CA CYS A 179 -1.50 18.18 10.30
C CYS A 179 -0.03 17.90 9.98
N LEU A 180 0.85 18.02 10.98
CA LEU A 180 2.28 17.77 10.84
C LEU A 180 2.57 16.35 10.37
N THR A 181 1.95 15.35 11.00
CA THR A 181 2.11 13.95 10.60
C THR A 181 1.67 13.74 9.14
N VAL A 182 0.54 14.33 8.73
CA VAL A 182 0.09 14.25 7.33
C VAL A 182 1.06 14.98 6.38
N GLN A 183 1.61 16.13 6.77
CA GLN A 183 2.63 16.83 5.97
C GLN A 183 3.86 15.96 5.76
N SER A 184 4.39 15.33 6.83
CA SER A 184 5.54 14.44 6.75
C SER A 184 5.26 13.28 5.80
N LEU A 185 4.11 12.63 5.92
CA LEU A 185 3.73 11.53 5.02
C LEU A 185 3.65 11.98 3.55
N ILE A 186 3.06 13.14 3.27
CA ILE A 186 2.98 13.65 1.88
C ILE A 186 4.37 13.96 1.35
N VAL A 187 5.20 14.65 2.12
CA VAL A 187 6.55 15.04 1.71
C VAL A 187 7.42 13.80 1.52
N ASP A 188 7.45 12.87 2.48
CA ASP A 188 8.24 11.64 2.36
C ASP A 188 7.89 10.83 1.12
N LYS A 189 6.61 10.83 0.73
CA LYS A 189 6.13 10.11 -0.45
C LYS A 189 6.47 10.81 -1.77
N LEU A 190 6.38 12.13 -1.80
CA LEU A 190 6.32 12.91 -3.05
C LEU A 190 7.48 13.91 -3.20
N LYS A 191 8.42 13.96 -2.27
CA LYS A 191 9.62 14.81 -2.37
C LYS A 191 10.49 14.48 -3.56
N ASP A 192 10.43 13.25 -4.06
CA ASP A 192 11.26 12.77 -5.15
C ASP A 192 10.44 12.53 -6.42
N PRO A 193 11.06 12.68 -7.61
CA PRO A 193 10.40 12.33 -8.85
C PRO A 193 10.10 10.82 -8.91
N LEU A 194 8.82 10.47 -8.98
CA LEU A 194 8.37 9.09 -9.13
C LEU A 194 8.08 8.76 -10.60
N TYR A 195 8.33 7.51 -10.97
CA TYR A 195 7.87 7.00 -12.26
C TYR A 195 6.37 6.71 -12.26
N GLU A 196 5.69 7.17 -13.29
CA GLU A 196 4.39 6.67 -13.73
C GLU A 196 4.62 5.83 -14.99
N ILE A 197 4.29 4.54 -14.92
CA ILE A 197 4.52 3.58 -16.01
C ILE A 197 3.20 3.06 -16.57
N GLU A 198 3.22 2.63 -17.83
CA GLU A 198 2.16 1.81 -18.42
C GLU A 198 2.70 0.40 -18.70
N ILE A 199 2.11 -0.60 -18.04
CA ILE A 199 2.42 -2.01 -18.21
C ILE A 199 1.32 -2.62 -19.08
N THR A 200 1.68 -3.27 -20.17
CA THR A 200 0.74 -4.09 -20.95
C THR A 200 0.94 -5.54 -20.57
N ASP A 201 -0.04 -6.13 -19.87
CA ASP A 201 -0.16 -7.58 -19.65
C ASP A 201 -0.81 -8.19 -20.90
N ALA A 202 -0.08 -9.02 -21.64
CA ALA A 202 -0.52 -9.72 -22.83
C ALA A 202 -1.41 -10.94 -22.53
N THR A 203 -1.91 -11.04 -21.30
CA THR A 203 -2.86 -12.06 -20.83
C THR A 203 -4.07 -11.40 -20.17
N LEU A 204 -5.05 -12.22 -19.79
CA LEU A 204 -6.19 -11.81 -18.94
C LEU A 204 -6.13 -12.45 -17.55
N LYS A 205 -4.97 -13.00 -17.14
CA LYS A 205 -4.85 -13.73 -15.86
C LYS A 205 -5.07 -12.83 -14.65
N ARG A 206 -4.82 -11.53 -14.80
CA ARG A 206 -4.87 -10.51 -13.74
C ARG A 206 -6.04 -9.56 -13.94
N ALA A 207 -7.16 -10.08 -14.45
CA ALA A 207 -8.37 -9.30 -14.65
C ALA A 207 -9.01 -8.85 -13.32
N GLU A 208 -8.62 -9.48 -12.21
CA GLU A 208 -9.02 -9.14 -10.85
C GLU A 208 -8.26 -7.95 -10.24
N VAL A 209 -7.09 -7.58 -10.79
CA VAL A 209 -6.34 -6.41 -10.33
C VAL A 209 -7.13 -5.14 -10.62
N ASP A 210 -7.40 -4.35 -9.59
CA ASP A 210 -8.17 -3.12 -9.67
C ASP A 210 -7.33 -1.87 -9.29
N ILE A 211 -7.94 -0.70 -9.42
CA ILE A 211 -7.37 0.58 -9.04
C ILE A 211 -7.12 0.60 -7.52
N GLY A 212 -5.89 0.93 -7.13
CA GLY A 212 -5.47 0.96 -5.73
C GLY A 212 -4.63 -0.24 -5.33
N ASP A 213 -4.75 -1.36 -6.05
CA ASP A 213 -3.95 -2.57 -5.80
C ASP A 213 -2.47 -2.34 -6.10
N PHE A 214 -1.65 -3.27 -5.63
CA PHE A 214 -0.23 -3.30 -5.92
C PHE A 214 0.07 -4.46 -6.86
N VAL A 215 0.99 -4.21 -7.79
CA VAL A 215 1.57 -5.27 -8.63
C VAL A 215 3.08 -5.27 -8.51
N ALA A 216 3.69 -6.44 -8.51
CA ALA A 216 5.12 -6.58 -8.68
C ALA A 216 5.45 -6.68 -10.17
N PHE A 217 6.33 -5.79 -10.63
CA PHE A 217 6.78 -5.76 -12.02
C PHE A 217 8.20 -5.23 -12.12
N SER A 218 9.01 -5.86 -12.97
CA SER A 218 10.39 -5.45 -13.24
C SER A 218 10.44 -4.53 -14.47
N ALA A 219 10.77 -3.27 -14.24
CA ALA A 219 11.04 -2.29 -15.28
C ALA A 219 12.56 -2.09 -15.40
N ASP A 220 13.25 -3.11 -15.92
CA ASP A 220 14.72 -3.19 -16.03
C ASP A 220 15.38 -2.12 -16.92
N SER A 221 14.59 -1.36 -17.67
CA SER A 221 15.05 -0.18 -18.42
C SER A 221 15.00 1.13 -17.63
N LEU A 222 14.47 1.11 -16.41
CA LEU A 222 14.33 2.26 -15.52
C LEU A 222 15.25 2.11 -14.32
N TYR A 223 15.73 3.25 -13.82
CA TYR A 223 16.68 3.32 -12.72
C TYR A 223 16.17 4.25 -11.62
N ASN A 224 16.37 3.86 -10.36
CA ASN A 224 16.15 4.72 -9.21
C ASN A 224 17.23 5.82 -9.09
N GLN A 225 17.12 6.66 -8.07
CA GLN A 225 18.08 7.75 -7.85
C GLN A 225 19.51 7.28 -7.58
N ASP A 226 19.67 6.08 -7.02
CA ASP A 226 20.96 5.46 -6.74
C ASP A 226 21.55 4.77 -7.99
N GLY A 227 20.89 4.84 -9.14
CA GLY A 227 21.30 4.16 -10.37
C GLY A 227 21.09 2.65 -10.34
N THR A 228 20.25 2.15 -9.44
CA THR A 228 19.83 0.74 -9.37
C THR A 228 18.62 0.52 -10.27
N GLU A 229 18.63 -0.56 -11.03
CA GLU A 229 17.50 -0.96 -11.88
C GLU A 229 16.25 -1.23 -11.04
N LEU A 230 15.08 -0.86 -11.58
CA LEU A 230 13.79 -1.10 -10.93
C LEU A 230 13.35 -2.56 -11.14
N LEU A 231 13.98 -3.48 -10.41
CA LEU A 231 13.73 -4.91 -10.46
C LEU A 231 12.83 -5.37 -9.32
N ASN A 232 11.78 -6.11 -9.66
CA ASN A 232 10.76 -6.61 -8.73
C ASN A 232 10.13 -5.49 -7.87
N ASP A 233 10.08 -4.27 -8.42
CA ASP A 233 9.44 -3.13 -7.78
C ASP A 233 7.95 -3.37 -7.63
N LEU A 234 7.41 -2.85 -6.53
CA LEU A 234 5.99 -2.78 -6.27
C LEU A 234 5.45 -1.48 -6.85
N TRP A 235 4.39 -1.59 -7.64
CA TRP A 235 3.76 -0.49 -8.34
C TRP A 235 2.30 -0.39 -7.90
N LYS A 236 1.86 0.81 -7.52
CA LYS A 236 0.45 1.06 -7.17
C LYS A 236 -0.36 1.32 -8.44
N ILE A 237 -1.42 0.57 -8.67
CA ILE A 237 -2.28 0.71 -9.83
C ILE A 237 -3.12 1.99 -9.74
N LEU A 238 -3.01 2.83 -10.75
CA LEU A 238 -3.77 4.08 -10.92
C LEU A 238 -4.94 3.93 -11.89
N SER A 239 -4.82 3.03 -12.87
CA SER A 239 -5.92 2.73 -13.80
C SER A 239 -5.75 1.37 -14.44
N VAL A 240 -6.86 0.69 -14.68
CA VAL A 240 -6.95 -0.60 -15.36
C VAL A 240 -7.75 -0.44 -16.65
N LYS A 241 -7.24 -0.97 -17.76
CA LYS A 241 -7.93 -0.96 -19.06
C LYS A 241 -7.88 -2.35 -19.69
N PRO A 242 -8.85 -3.23 -19.36
CA PRO A 242 -8.97 -4.52 -20.02
C PRO A 242 -9.41 -4.35 -21.48
N ASN A 243 -8.83 -5.15 -22.37
CA ASN A 243 -9.24 -5.23 -23.76
C ASN A 243 -9.43 -6.69 -24.16
N TYR A 244 -10.66 -7.16 -24.01
CA TYR A 244 -11.06 -8.52 -24.32
C TYR A 244 -10.90 -8.89 -25.80
N GLY A 245 -10.95 -7.89 -26.70
CA GLY A 245 -10.75 -8.13 -28.14
C GLY A 245 -9.29 -8.43 -28.50
N LYS A 246 -8.34 -7.91 -27.71
CA LYS A 246 -6.89 -8.14 -27.88
C LYS A 246 -6.30 -9.10 -26.84
N ASN A 247 -7.14 -9.60 -25.93
CA ASN A 247 -6.75 -10.48 -24.83
C ASN A 247 -5.61 -9.90 -23.96
N ASN A 248 -5.66 -8.60 -23.68
CA ASN A 248 -4.64 -7.92 -22.90
C ASN A 248 -5.25 -6.91 -21.91
N ILE A 249 -4.47 -6.51 -20.91
CA ILE A 249 -4.82 -5.50 -19.92
C ILE A 249 -3.71 -4.46 -19.89
N VAL A 250 -4.09 -3.17 -19.98
CA VAL A 250 -3.14 -2.07 -19.79
C VAL A 250 -3.32 -1.49 -18.40
N PHE A 251 -2.28 -1.60 -17.59
CA PHE A 251 -2.18 -1.01 -16.27
C PHE A 251 -1.39 0.28 -16.34
N ARG A 252 -1.87 1.32 -15.68
CA ARG A 252 -1.07 2.50 -15.36
C ARG A 252 -0.72 2.44 -13.89
N ALA A 253 0.56 2.55 -13.55
CA ALA A 253 1.02 2.33 -12.19
C ALA A 253 2.03 3.38 -11.74
N LEU A 254 2.06 3.65 -10.43
CA LEU A 254 2.96 4.59 -9.78
C LEU A 254 4.02 3.84 -8.97
N GLN A 255 5.27 4.27 -9.07
CA GLN A 255 6.36 3.74 -8.26
C GLN A 255 6.09 3.95 -6.77
N THR A 256 6.43 2.95 -5.95
CA THR A 256 6.23 3.00 -4.49
C THR A 256 7.52 3.11 -3.69
N GLY A 257 8.67 2.78 -4.29
CA GLY A 257 9.97 2.68 -3.61
C GLY A 257 10.17 1.35 -2.85
N TYR A 258 9.17 0.47 -2.85
CA TYR A 258 9.26 -0.88 -2.30
C TYR A 258 9.52 -1.89 -3.40
N PHE A 259 10.23 -2.96 -3.06
CA PHE A 259 10.53 -4.06 -3.97
C PHE A 259 10.43 -5.39 -3.22
N MET A 260 10.16 -6.48 -3.94
CA MET A 260 10.19 -7.82 -3.34
C MET A 260 11.64 -8.29 -3.21
N THR A 261 12.09 -8.55 -1.98
CA THR A 261 13.48 -8.88 -1.61
C THR A 261 13.98 -10.27 -2.02
N LEU A 262 13.18 -11.06 -2.74
CA LEU A 262 13.67 -12.33 -3.27
C LEU A 262 14.70 -12.03 -4.37
N ALA A 263 15.95 -12.42 -4.10
CA ALA A 263 17.19 -12.06 -4.79
C ALA A 263 17.32 -12.50 -6.27
N ARG A 264 16.23 -12.63 -7.03
CA ARG A 264 16.25 -13.08 -8.44
C ARG A 264 15.13 -12.44 -9.28
N ILE A 265 15.44 -12.21 -10.55
CA ILE A 265 14.53 -11.63 -11.56
C ILE A 265 13.28 -12.53 -11.72
N LEU A 266 12.07 -11.97 -11.61
CA LEU A 266 10.80 -12.66 -11.84
C LEU A 266 10.54 -12.84 -13.35
N ASP A 267 11.29 -13.74 -13.99
CA ASP A 267 11.14 -14.10 -15.40
C ASP A 267 10.21 -15.31 -15.65
N GLY A 268 9.66 -15.90 -14.58
CA GLY A 268 8.81 -17.08 -14.66
C GLY A 268 9.57 -18.40 -14.89
N SER A 269 10.91 -18.40 -14.80
CA SER A 269 11.72 -19.62 -14.98
C SER A 269 11.69 -20.59 -13.79
N TRP A 270 11.06 -20.22 -12.67
CA TRP A 270 10.99 -21.06 -11.46
C TRP A 270 9.57 -21.17 -10.92
N ILE A 271 9.19 -22.39 -10.55
CA ILE A 271 7.91 -22.71 -9.94
C ILE A 271 8.01 -22.37 -8.45
N LEU A 272 7.38 -21.27 -8.04
CA LEU A 272 7.14 -20.96 -6.63
C LEU A 272 5.91 -21.75 -6.16
N GLY A 273 6.15 -22.90 -5.56
CA GLY A 273 5.14 -23.65 -4.83
C GLY A 273 5.81 -24.76 -4.04
N GLY A 274 5.42 -24.94 -2.77
CA GLY A 274 5.82 -26.04 -1.90
C GLY A 274 5.36 -27.40 -2.46
N SER A 275 5.98 -27.81 -3.55
CA SER A 275 5.61 -28.97 -4.35
C SER A 275 6.57 -30.11 -4.02
N TRP A 276 6.01 -31.31 -3.90
CA TRP A 276 6.75 -32.53 -3.64
C TRP A 276 7.72 -32.81 -4.80
N ILE A 277 9.02 -32.89 -4.52
CA ILE A 277 10.03 -33.33 -5.49
C ILE A 277 10.02 -34.86 -5.49
N PRO A 278 9.63 -35.54 -6.59
CA PRO A 278 9.68 -36.99 -6.65
C PRO A 278 11.13 -37.48 -6.60
N SER A 279 11.34 -38.60 -5.91
CA SER A 279 12.62 -39.31 -5.82
C SER A 279 13.19 -39.57 -7.22
N GLY A 280 14.39 -39.03 -7.50
CA GLY A 280 15.08 -39.18 -8.78
C GLY A 280 15.42 -37.87 -9.51
N SER A 281 14.95 -36.72 -8.99
CA SER A 281 15.31 -35.40 -9.53
C SER A 281 16.76 -35.07 -9.21
N ARG A 282 17.56 -34.72 -10.22
CA ARG A 282 18.95 -34.25 -10.04
C ARG A 282 18.94 -32.80 -9.57
N ILE A 283 19.40 -32.56 -8.35
CA ILE A 283 19.71 -31.21 -7.87
C ILE A 283 21.14 -30.89 -8.31
N LEU A 284 21.30 -29.83 -9.09
CA LEU A 284 22.63 -29.38 -9.52
C LEU A 284 23.36 -28.69 -8.36
N ASP A 285 24.67 -28.84 -8.35
CA ASP A 285 25.57 -28.32 -7.33
C ASP A 285 25.41 -26.80 -7.15
N GLY A 286 25.37 -26.34 -5.90
CA GLY A 286 25.10 -24.94 -5.54
C GLY A 286 23.63 -24.54 -5.33
N SER A 287 22.69 -25.51 -5.35
CA SER A 287 21.27 -25.25 -5.04
C SER A 287 21.02 -25.24 -3.52
N TRP A 288 20.35 -24.21 -3.01
CA TRP A 288 19.93 -24.11 -1.61
C TRP A 288 18.53 -24.69 -1.45
N ILE A 289 18.36 -25.68 -0.58
CA ILE A 289 17.05 -26.20 -0.18
C ILE A 289 16.62 -25.38 1.05
N LEU A 290 15.53 -24.62 0.93
CA LEU A 290 14.98 -23.84 2.05
C LEU A 290 14.22 -24.74 3.02
N ASP A 291 14.23 -24.33 4.28
CA ASP A 291 13.67 -25.06 5.43
C ASP A 291 12.16 -25.32 5.25
N GLY A 292 11.71 -26.54 5.59
CA GLY A 292 10.35 -27.04 5.34
C GLY A 292 10.19 -28.02 4.17
N SER A 293 11.27 -28.31 3.44
CA SER A 293 11.27 -29.31 2.34
C SER A 293 11.54 -30.72 2.89
N TRP A 294 10.66 -31.68 2.61
CA TRP A 294 10.86 -33.10 3.00
C TRP A 294 11.59 -33.84 1.88
N ILE A 295 12.83 -34.27 2.12
CA ILE A 295 13.56 -35.16 1.21
C ILE A 295 13.38 -36.59 1.74
N LEU A 296 12.64 -37.42 1.00
CA LEU A 296 12.51 -38.84 1.33
C LEU A 296 13.79 -39.57 0.90
N ASP A 297 14.46 -40.19 1.87
CA ASP A 297 15.81 -40.72 1.73
C ASP A 297 15.94 -41.82 0.66
N GLY A 298 17.05 -41.76 -0.05
CA GLY A 298 17.35 -42.55 -1.24
C GLY A 298 18.71 -42.16 -1.80
N LEU A 299 19.75 -42.25 -0.96
CA LEU A 299 21.16 -42.16 -1.34
C LEU A 299 21.59 -40.81 -1.96
N LEU A 300 21.88 -39.83 -1.11
CA LEU A 300 22.58 -38.60 -1.51
C LEU A 300 24.03 -38.93 -1.90
N ARG A 301 24.33 -39.09 -3.19
CA ARG A 301 25.71 -39.05 -3.70
C ARG A 301 26.08 -37.62 -4.05
N ILE A 302 26.70 -36.92 -3.09
CA ILE A 302 27.44 -35.69 -3.37
C ILE A 302 28.73 -36.11 -4.08
N PHE A 303 28.89 -35.70 -5.34
CA PHE A 303 30.20 -35.75 -6.00
C PHE A 303 30.86 -34.41 -5.74
N ASP A 304 31.80 -34.38 -4.80
CA ASP A 304 32.73 -33.26 -4.65
C ASP A 304 34.13 -33.75 -5.01
N GLU A 305 34.76 -33.11 -6.00
CA GLU A 305 36.17 -33.29 -6.34
C GLU A 305 37.07 -32.37 -5.48
N SER A 306 36.68 -31.98 -4.28
CA SER A 306 37.65 -31.48 -3.29
C SER A 306 37.10 -31.41 -1.87
N ALA A 307 37.83 -32.09 -0.97
CA ALA A 307 37.80 -31.96 0.48
C ALA A 307 36.74 -32.76 1.25
N ALA A 308 37.25 -33.76 1.96
CA ALA A 308 36.54 -34.56 2.93
C ALA A 308 35.99 -33.73 4.10
N VAL A 309 34.69 -33.86 4.37
CA VAL A 309 34.10 -33.53 5.68
C VAL A 309 33.66 -34.82 6.33
N LYS A 310 34.40 -35.24 7.37
CA LYS A 310 33.96 -36.24 8.34
C LYS A 310 32.78 -35.65 9.12
N LEU A 311 31.57 -36.13 8.86
CA LEU A 311 30.45 -35.94 9.77
C LEU A 311 30.62 -36.91 10.94
N GLY A 312 31.09 -36.39 12.07
CA GLY A 312 31.12 -37.13 13.32
C GLY A 312 29.73 -37.19 13.93
N GLY A 313 29.24 -38.39 14.19
CA GLY A 313 27.94 -38.59 14.82
C GLY A 313 27.50 -40.04 14.97
N ASP A 314 28.41 -40.99 15.26
CA ASP A 314 27.98 -42.33 15.68
C ASP A 314 27.50 -42.28 17.13
N ARG A 315 26.18 -42.25 17.29
CA ARG A 315 25.53 -42.77 18.49
C ARG A 315 25.40 -44.28 18.31
N ASP A 316 26.34 -45.04 18.85
CA ASP A 316 26.11 -46.45 19.15
C ASP A 316 25.59 -46.59 20.58
N LEU A 317 24.33 -47.02 20.68
CA LEU A 317 23.74 -47.60 21.87
C LEU A 317 24.00 -49.11 21.85
N THR A 318 24.28 -49.68 23.03
CA THR A 318 24.52 -51.11 23.39
C THR A 318 25.99 -51.55 23.22
N THR A 319 26.69 -52.13 24.21
CA THR A 319 26.31 -53.13 25.21
C THR A 319 27.42 -53.26 26.29
N TYR A 320 27.02 -53.58 27.54
CA TYR A 320 27.82 -53.83 28.77
C TYR A 320 28.41 -52.62 29.52
#